data_AF-L0ALQ8-F1
#
_entry.id   AF-L0ALQ8-F1
#
_cell.length_a   1.000
_cell.length_b   1.000
_cell.length_c   1.000
_cell.angle_alpha   90.00
_cell.angle_beta   90.00
_cell.angle_gamma   90.00
#
_symmetry.space_group_name_H-M   'P 1'
#
loop_
_entity.id
_entity.type
_entity.pdbx_description
1 polymer ?
#
loop_
_entity_poly.entity_id
_entity_poly.type
_entity_poly.pdbx_seq_one_letter_code
_entity_poly.pdbx_strand_id
1 'polypeptide(L)'
;MRFTRANYFELEPGEAFSSGLHTHYDQEEVFYVQAGTAIFDTGTGEVPVEAGEVIHFAPGDFQQGYNPEDAEGRVVAFAFGAPGAKHDWDQIESLVYCRHCDDKEGHSLSVTDDATFELTCSECGNSFVLD
;
A
#
# COMPACT_ATOMS: atom_id res chain seq x y z
N MET A 1 16.29 -20.16 -5.51
CA MET A 1 14.96 -20.15 -4.87
C MET A 1 14.68 -18.71 -4.47
N ARG A 2 13.60 -18.11 -4.97
CA ARG A 2 13.17 -16.76 -4.58
C ARG A 2 12.11 -16.91 -3.51
N PHE A 3 12.19 -16.09 -2.47
CA PHE A 3 11.21 -16.06 -1.39
C PHE A 3 10.17 -15.00 -1.72
N THR A 4 8.93 -15.27 -1.33
CA THR A 4 7.84 -14.30 -1.34
C THR A 4 7.35 -14.13 0.08
N ARG A 5 6.80 -12.95 0.38
CA ARG A 5 6.01 -12.73 1.59
C ARG A 5 4.55 -12.94 1.23
N ALA A 6 3.78 -13.51 2.16
CA ALA A 6 2.33 -13.57 2.07
C ALA A 6 1.73 -12.99 3.35
N ASN A 7 0.72 -12.13 3.20
CA ASN A 7 -0.08 -11.60 4.29
C ASN A 7 -1.54 -12.03 4.08
N TYR A 8 -2.23 -12.35 5.17
CA TYR A 8 -3.66 -12.63 5.18
C TYR A 8 -4.38 -11.47 5.84
N PHE A 9 -5.45 -10.99 5.21
CA PHE A 9 -6.24 -9.86 5.68
C PHE A 9 -7.70 -10.25 5.80
N GLU A 10 -8.34 -9.78 6.87
CA GLU A 10 -9.78 -9.65 7.00
C GLU A 10 -10.03 -8.16 7.26
N LEU A 11 -10.61 -7.46 6.29
CA LEU A 11 -10.87 -6.02 6.35
C LEU A 11 -12.37 -5.79 6.57
N GLU A 12 -12.73 -5.17 7.68
CA GLU A 12 -14.06 -4.60 7.88
C GLU A 12 -14.28 -3.38 6.95
N PRO A 13 -15.53 -2.97 6.71
CA PRO A 13 -15.81 -1.74 5.96
C PRO A 13 -15.04 -0.55 6.53
N GLY A 14 -14.32 0.18 5.67
CA GLY A 14 -13.45 1.30 6.04
C GLY A 14 -12.00 0.94 6.34
N GLU A 15 -11.64 -0.35 6.40
CA GLU A 15 -10.25 -0.79 6.59
C GLU A 15 -9.51 -0.97 5.25
N ALA A 16 -8.17 -0.92 5.30
CA ALA A 16 -7.33 -0.96 4.12
C ALA A 16 -6.14 -1.92 4.25
N PHE A 17 -5.62 -2.39 3.10
CA PHE A 17 -4.40 -3.22 3.05
C PHE A 17 -3.14 -2.40 3.42
N SER A 18 -3.21 -1.10 3.21
CA SER A 18 -2.13 -0.13 3.47
C SER A 18 -2.72 1.22 3.87
N SER A 19 -1.92 2.08 4.49
CA SER A 19 -2.36 3.37 5.01
C SER A 19 -2.64 4.43 3.94
N GLY A 20 -2.22 4.21 2.69
CA GLY A 20 -2.33 5.21 1.64
C GLY A 20 -1.86 4.72 0.28
N LEU A 21 -2.02 5.58 -0.73
CA LEU A 21 -1.50 5.37 -2.08
C LEU A 21 0.03 5.31 -2.04
N HIS A 22 0.58 4.18 -2.47
CA HIS A 22 2.02 3.93 -2.40
C HIS A 22 2.48 3.05 -3.56
N THR A 23 3.79 3.00 -3.75
CA THR A 23 4.45 2.07 -4.68
C THR A 23 5.67 1.43 -4.04
N HIS A 24 6.02 0.26 -4.53
CA HIS A 24 7.26 -0.44 -4.22
C HIS A 24 8.12 -0.44 -5.48
N TYR A 25 9.39 -0.05 -5.38
CA TYR A 25 10.32 -0.03 -6.51
C TYR A 25 11.12 -1.33 -6.66
N ASP A 26 11.17 -2.13 -5.60
CA ASP A 26 11.93 -3.38 -5.54
C ASP A 26 11.06 -4.64 -5.65
N GLN A 27 9.75 -4.51 -5.40
CA GLN A 27 8.81 -5.62 -5.36
C GLN A 27 7.61 -5.43 -6.29
N GLU A 28 7.18 -6.53 -6.91
CA GLU A 28 5.82 -6.68 -7.42
C GLU A 28 4.89 -7.08 -6.27
N GLU A 29 3.65 -6.62 -6.32
CA GLU A 29 2.60 -7.05 -5.38
C GLU A 29 1.42 -7.66 -6.13
N VAL A 30 0.94 -8.80 -5.61
CA VAL A 30 -0.24 -9.50 -6.13
C VAL A 30 -1.25 -9.66 -5.01
N PHE A 31 -2.49 -9.27 -5.25
CA PHE A 31 -3.59 -9.46 -4.32
C PHE A 31 -4.59 -10.45 -4.89
N TYR A 32 -4.96 -11.43 -4.08
CA TYR A 32 -6.04 -12.37 -4.37
C TYR A 32 -7.19 -12.12 -3.39
N VAL A 33 -8.36 -11.76 -3.92
CA VAL A 33 -9.56 -11.55 -3.09
C VAL A 33 -10.28 -12.89 -2.95
N GLN A 34 -10.31 -13.41 -1.72
CA GLN A 34 -10.98 -14.68 -1.41
C GLN A 34 -12.49 -14.48 -1.20
N ALA A 35 -12.90 -13.38 -0.57
CA ALA A 35 -14.30 -13.05 -0.31
C ALA A 35 -14.51 -11.53 -0.25
N GLY A 36 -15.72 -11.08 -0.60
CA GLY A 36 -16.06 -9.66 -0.71
C GLY A 36 -15.54 -9.05 -2.02
N THR A 37 -15.56 -7.71 -2.08
CA THR A 37 -15.00 -6.92 -3.18
C THR A 37 -14.10 -5.84 -2.59
N ALA A 38 -12.81 -5.88 -2.95
CA ALA A 38 -11.87 -4.83 -2.60
C ALA A 38 -11.86 -3.77 -3.71
N ILE A 39 -11.65 -2.50 -3.34
CA ILE A 39 -11.38 -1.44 -4.30
C ILE A 39 -9.89 -1.11 -4.24
N PHE A 40 -9.25 -1.01 -5.39
CA PHE A 40 -7.87 -0.55 -5.52
C PHE A 40 -7.83 0.80 -6.23
N ASP A 41 -7.41 1.85 -5.53
CA ASP A 41 -7.02 3.12 -6.17
C ASP A 41 -5.63 2.95 -6.80
N THR A 42 -5.52 3.24 -8.09
CA THR A 42 -4.27 3.14 -8.88
C THR A 42 -3.59 4.49 -9.12
N GLY A 43 -4.08 5.56 -8.47
CA GLY A 43 -3.68 6.95 -8.73
C GLY A 43 -4.28 7.54 -10.01
N THR A 44 -4.76 6.71 -10.94
CA THR A 44 -5.44 7.14 -12.18
C THR A 44 -6.93 6.80 -12.18
N GLY A 45 -7.38 6.03 -11.20
CA GLY A 45 -8.75 5.57 -11.06
C GLY A 45 -8.83 4.34 -10.18
N GLU A 46 -10.07 3.97 -9.86
CA GLU A 46 -10.38 2.87 -8.96
C GLU A 46 -10.76 1.60 -9.75
N VAL A 47 -10.29 0.46 -9.26
CA VAL A 47 -10.54 -0.86 -9.83
C VAL A 47 -11.19 -1.75 -8.77
N PRO A 48 -12.44 -2.20 -8.96
CA PRO A 48 -13.02 -3.22 -8.12
C PRO A 48 -12.41 -4.59 -8.44
N VAL A 49 -12.13 -5.37 -7.39
CA VAL A 49 -11.59 -6.72 -7.47
C VAL A 49 -12.47 -7.62 -6.63
N GLU A 50 -13.22 -8.50 -7.30
CA GLU A 50 -14.24 -9.35 -6.68
C GLU A 50 -13.65 -10.67 -6.16
N ALA A 51 -14.44 -11.39 -5.36
CA ALA A 51 -14.07 -12.71 -4.86
C ALA A 51 -13.71 -13.69 -6.01
N GLY A 52 -12.51 -14.25 -5.94
CA GLY A 52 -11.93 -15.12 -6.96
C GLY A 52 -10.99 -14.40 -7.93
N GLU A 53 -10.94 -13.07 -7.92
CA GLU A 53 -10.11 -12.28 -8.81
C GLU A 53 -8.73 -11.97 -8.22
N VAL A 54 -7.81 -11.60 -9.12
CA VAL A 54 -6.43 -11.27 -8.80
C VAL A 54 -6.07 -9.94 -9.47
N ILE A 55 -5.42 -9.05 -8.73
CA ILE A 55 -4.79 -7.84 -9.26
C ILE A 55 -3.28 -7.88 -9.00
N HIS A 56 -2.51 -7.36 -9.94
CA HIS A 56 -1.05 -7.34 -9.92
C HIS A 56 -0.54 -5.92 -10.19
N PHE A 57 0.43 -5.51 -9.38
CA PHE A 57 1.14 -4.24 -9.48
C PHE A 57 2.62 -4.54 -9.73
N ALA A 58 3.15 -4.03 -10.84
CA ALA A 58 4.58 -4.10 -11.11
C ALA A 58 5.33 -3.10 -10.22
N PRO A 59 6.66 -3.25 -10.06
CA PRO A 59 7.44 -2.25 -9.36
C PRO A 59 7.27 -0.85 -9.98
N GLY A 60 6.96 0.14 -9.16
CA GLY A 60 6.67 1.51 -9.58
C GLY A 60 5.19 1.81 -9.88
N ASP A 61 4.30 0.81 -9.88
CA ASP A 61 2.86 1.04 -9.98
C ASP A 61 2.32 1.54 -8.62
N PHE A 62 1.57 2.65 -8.63
CA PHE A 62 0.90 3.17 -7.44
C PHE A 62 -0.37 2.40 -7.14
N GLN A 63 -0.60 2.11 -5.86
CA GLN A 63 -1.77 1.39 -5.40
C GLN A 63 -2.18 1.72 -3.96
N GLN A 64 -3.48 1.63 -3.70
CA GLN A 64 -4.07 1.51 -2.36
C GLN A 64 -5.30 0.62 -2.45
N GLY A 65 -5.21 -0.60 -1.93
CA GLY A 65 -6.36 -1.47 -1.78
C GLY A 65 -7.09 -1.22 -0.45
N TYR A 66 -8.42 -1.24 -0.48
CA TYR A 66 -9.25 -1.06 0.70
C TYR A 66 -10.65 -1.69 0.58
N ASN A 67 -11.33 -1.84 1.72
CA ASN A 67 -12.75 -2.17 1.79
C ASN A 67 -13.54 -0.87 2.01
N PRO A 68 -14.43 -0.44 1.09
CA PRO A 68 -15.19 0.81 1.23
C PRO A 68 -15.96 0.89 2.56
N GLU A 69 -16.11 2.10 3.11
CA GLU A 69 -16.86 2.32 4.36
C GLU A 69 -18.35 1.93 4.23
N ASP A 70 -18.92 2.07 3.03
CA ASP A 70 -20.30 1.72 2.71
C ASP A 70 -20.47 0.27 2.23
N ALA A 71 -19.42 -0.56 2.29
CA ALA A 71 -19.49 -1.95 1.90
C ALA A 71 -20.43 -2.76 2.82
N GLU A 72 -21.18 -3.69 2.24
CA GLU A 72 -22.15 -4.51 2.98
C GLU A 72 -21.50 -5.59 3.87
N GLY A 73 -20.20 -5.83 3.73
CA GLY A 73 -19.49 -6.84 4.50
C GLY A 73 -17.97 -6.75 4.38
N ARG A 74 -17.30 -7.69 5.03
CA ARG A 74 -15.84 -7.76 5.06
C ARG A 74 -15.24 -8.26 3.76
N VAL A 75 -14.00 -7.84 3.51
CA VAL A 75 -13.11 -8.42 2.50
C VAL A 75 -12.18 -9.42 3.16
N VAL A 76 -11.98 -10.58 2.54
CA VAL A 76 -10.93 -11.54 2.93
C VAL A 76 -9.99 -11.70 1.74
N ALA A 77 -8.70 -11.49 1.93
CA ALA A 77 -7.74 -11.50 0.84
C ALA A 77 -6.33 -11.86 1.29
N PHE A 78 -5.52 -12.23 0.30
CA PHE A 78 -4.09 -12.46 0.45
C PHE A 78 -3.31 -11.44 -0.37
N ALA A 79 -2.27 -10.86 0.22
CA ALA A 79 -1.29 -10.04 -0.49
C ALA A 79 0.04 -10.77 -0.56
N PHE A 80 0.65 -10.78 -1.73
CA PHE A 80 1.94 -11.42 -2.00
C PHE A 80 2.93 -10.39 -2.51
N GLY A 81 4.08 -10.27 -1.84
CA GLY A 81 5.19 -9.42 -2.29
C GLY A 81 6.37 -10.26 -2.76
N ALA A 82 6.97 -9.89 -3.90
CA ALA A 82 8.13 -10.58 -4.46
C ALA A 82 9.06 -9.63 -5.24
N PRO A 83 10.39 -9.86 -5.26
CA PRO A 83 11.14 -10.85 -4.51
C PRO A 83 11.44 -10.38 -3.08
N GLY A 84 11.59 -11.33 -2.15
CA GLY A 84 12.01 -11.06 -0.79
C GLY A 84 10.93 -11.42 0.24
N ALA A 85 11.37 -11.75 1.45
CA ALA A 85 10.46 -12.08 2.56
C ALA A 85 10.15 -10.85 3.44
N LYS A 86 10.82 -9.72 3.20
CA LYS A 86 10.68 -8.45 3.91
C LYS A 86 10.76 -7.33 2.88
N HIS A 87 10.14 -6.20 3.19
CA HIS A 87 10.31 -4.97 2.42
C HIS A 87 11.70 -4.40 2.70
N ASP A 88 12.33 -3.86 1.65
CA ASP A 88 13.33 -2.82 1.81
C ASP A 88 12.58 -1.49 1.93
N TRP A 89 12.52 -0.94 3.15
CA TRP A 89 11.70 0.26 3.41
C TRP A 89 12.15 1.47 2.56
N ASP A 90 13.44 1.51 2.21
CA ASP A 90 14.04 2.55 1.36
C ASP A 90 13.55 2.46 -0.11
N GLN A 91 12.82 1.40 -0.47
CA GLN A 91 12.26 1.17 -1.81
C GLN A 91 10.75 1.39 -1.87
N ILE A 92 10.15 1.93 -0.81
CA ILE A 92 8.73 2.30 -0.76
C ILE A 92 8.60 3.82 -0.86
N GLU A 93 7.69 4.24 -1.74
CA GLU A 93 7.25 5.63 -1.84
C GLU A 93 5.75 5.73 -1.57
N SER A 94 5.37 6.60 -0.63
CA SER A 94 3.97 6.91 -0.33
C SER A 94 3.61 8.32 -0.80
N LEU A 95 2.45 8.46 -1.44
CA LEU A 95 1.88 9.77 -1.77
C LEU A 95 1.06 10.29 -0.58
N VAL A 96 1.65 11.25 0.13
CA VAL A 96 1.04 11.86 1.32
C VAL A 96 1.10 13.39 1.23
N TYR A 97 0.26 14.06 2.03
CA TYR A 97 0.26 15.52 2.08
C TYR A 97 1.52 16.04 2.78
N CYS A 98 2.30 16.88 2.09
CA CYS A 98 3.51 17.45 2.67
C CYS A 98 3.17 18.62 3.60
N ARG A 99 3.65 18.56 4.85
CA ARG A 99 3.47 19.63 5.86
C ARG A 99 4.18 20.96 5.50
N HIS A 100 4.97 21.00 4.43
CA HIS A 100 5.70 22.19 3.97
C HIS A 100 5.30 22.65 2.55
N CYS A 101 5.16 21.73 1.60
CA CYS A 101 4.78 22.08 0.22
C CYS A 101 3.32 22.50 0.08
N ASP A 102 2.47 22.11 1.03
CA ASP A 102 1.01 22.34 0.99
C ASP A 102 0.34 21.66 -0.22
N ASP A 103 0.92 20.53 -0.67
CA ASP A 103 0.40 19.66 -1.73
C ASP A 103 0.70 18.17 -1.41
N LYS A 104 0.08 17.25 -2.16
CA LYS A 104 0.40 15.83 -2.13
C LYS A 104 1.69 15.57 -2.90
N GLU A 105 2.66 14.99 -2.21
CA GLU A 105 4.00 14.71 -2.75
C GLU A 105 4.41 13.27 -2.46
N GLY A 106 5.34 12.75 -3.25
CA GLY A 106 6.01 11.48 -3.00
C GLY A 106 6.91 11.57 -1.77
N HIS A 107 6.78 10.63 -0.84
CA HIS A 107 7.64 10.53 0.34
C HIS A 107 8.28 9.15 0.43
N SER A 108 9.61 9.11 0.60
CA SER A 108 10.32 7.89 0.96
C SER A 108 10.04 7.52 2.41
N LEU A 109 10.05 6.22 2.73
CA LEU A 109 9.88 5.73 4.10
C LEU A 109 11.21 5.25 4.67
N SER A 110 11.43 5.54 5.94
CA SER A 110 12.46 4.87 6.74
C SER A 110 11.87 4.45 8.09
N VAL A 111 12.52 3.49 8.74
CA VAL A 111 12.14 3.03 10.09
C VAL A 111 13.12 3.60 11.10
N THR A 112 12.61 4.29 12.11
CA THR A 112 13.41 4.86 13.20
C THR A 112 13.84 3.77 14.20
N ASP A 113 14.78 4.11 15.09
CA ASP A 113 15.21 3.22 16.19
C ASP A 113 14.05 2.81 17.13
N ASP A 114 13.01 3.64 17.22
CA ASP A 114 11.80 3.38 18.01
C ASP A 114 10.73 2.57 17.24
N ALA A 115 11.09 2.00 16.09
CA ALA A 115 10.22 1.24 15.19
C ALA A 115 8.99 2.04 14.68
N THR A 116 9.13 3.36 14.56
CA THR A 116 8.15 4.23 13.90
C THR A 116 8.55 4.51 12.46
N PHE A 117 7.58 4.85 11.61
CA PHE A 117 7.84 5.25 10.23
C PHE A 117 8.09 6.75 10.14
N GLU A 118 9.26 7.14 9.63
CA GLU A 118 9.56 8.51 9.23
C GLU A 118 9.38 8.65 7.71
N LEU A 119 8.65 9.68 7.29
CA LEU A 119 8.41 10.00 5.89
C LEU A 119 9.21 11.25 5.53
N THR A 120 9.93 11.20 4.42
CA THR A 120 10.72 12.33 3.89
C THR A 120 10.19 12.75 2.53
N CYS A 121 9.77 14.02 2.40
CA CYS A 121 9.27 14.56 1.14
C CYS A 121 10.37 14.59 0.08
N SER A 122 10.08 14.04 -1.10
CA SER A 122 11.05 13.99 -2.22
C SER A 122 11.30 15.36 -2.85
N GLU A 123 10.35 16.30 -2.74
CA GLU A 123 10.47 17.65 -3.32
C GLU A 123 11.22 18.63 -2.42
N CYS A 124 10.88 18.70 -1.12
CA CYS A 124 11.46 19.69 -0.20
C CYS A 124 12.36 19.12 0.89
N GLY A 125 12.44 17.79 1.03
CA GLY A 125 13.25 17.13 2.04
C GLY A 125 12.71 17.24 3.47
N ASN A 126 11.51 17.79 3.68
CA ASN A 126 10.91 17.85 5.01
C ASN A 126 10.54 16.44 5.50
N SER A 127 11.03 16.05 6.68
CA SER A 127 10.70 14.77 7.32
C SER A 127 9.69 14.92 8.45
N PHE A 128 8.81 13.93 8.61
CA PHE A 128 7.90 13.82 9.76
C PHE A 128 7.51 12.37 10.04
N VAL A 129 7.13 12.09 11.28
CA VAL A 129 6.50 10.83 11.69
C VAL A 129 4.99 11.00 11.61
N LEU A 130 4.27 9.95 11.17
CA LEU A 130 2.81 9.92 11.27
C LEU A 130 2.42 9.66 12.72
N ASP A 131 1.63 10.59 13.27
CA ASP A 131 1.11 10.55 14.65
C ASP A 131 -0.06 9.56 14.79
#